data_AF-A0A1H7L838-F1
#
_entry.id   AF-A0A1H7L838-F1
#
_cell.length_a   1.000
_cell.length_b   1.000
_cell.length_c   1.000
_cell.angle_alpha   90.00
_cell.angle_beta   90.00
_cell.angle_gamma   90.00
#
_symmetry.space_group_name_H-M   'P 1'
#
loop_
_entity.id
_entity.type
_entity.pdbx_description
1 polymer ?
#
loop_
_entity_poly.entity_id
_entity_poly.type
_entity_poly.pdbx_seq_one_letter_code
_entity_poly.pdbx_strand_id
1 'polypeptide(L)' 'MTVAEAARYLFVSRTHVLKLLAAGKLSEVLPGEPDGELNIDFFSVEAYRNTTEYAQRAYLDSQSEDDNPPGL' A
#
# COMPACT_ATOMS: atom_id res chain seq x y z
N MET A 1 -2.05 -4.38 13.58
CA MET A 1 -2.32 -2.92 13.50
C MET A 1 -3.73 -2.71 12.98
N THR A 2 -4.45 -1.70 13.44
CA THR A 2 -5.84 -1.45 12.99
C THR A 2 -5.88 -0.93 11.55
N VAL A 3 -7.05 -0.99 10.92
CA VAL A 3 -7.31 -0.35 9.61
C VAL A 3 -6.97 1.14 9.62
N ALA A 4 -7.23 1.82 10.74
CA ALA A 4 -6.93 3.24 10.89
C ALA A 4 -5.42 3.52 10.97
N GLU A 5 -4.67 2.67 11.65
CA GLU A 5 -3.21 2.76 11.74
C GLU A 5 -2.56 2.48 10.39
N ALA A 6 -2.98 1.41 9.70
CA ALA A 6 -2.49 1.08 8.36
C ALA A 6 -2.78 2.22 7.36
N ALA A 7 -3.97 2.82 7.42
CA ALA A 7 -4.35 3.95 6.57
C ALA A 7 -3.42 5.15 6.78
N ARG A 8 -3.12 5.50 8.04
CA ARG A 8 -2.17 6.57 8.37
C ARG A 8 -0.75 6.23 7.92
N TYR A 9 -0.31 4.99 8.13
CA TYR A 9 1.03 4.54 7.77
C TYR A 9 1.28 4.55 6.26
N LEU A 10 0.29 4.14 5.47
CA LEU A 10 0.34 4.12 4.00
C LEU A 10 -0.06 5.47 3.37
N PHE A 11 -0.51 6.45 4.17
CA PHE A 11 -1.04 7.73 3.70
C PHE A 11 -2.21 7.58 2.70
N VAL A 12 -3.16 6.69 3.01
CA VAL A 12 -4.36 6.39 2.20
C VAL A 12 -5.63 6.41 3.05
N SER A 13 -6.80 6.28 2.41
CA SER A 13 -8.08 6.17 3.12
C SER A 13 -8.28 4.78 3.75
N ARG A 14 -9.09 4.69 4.81
CA ARG A 14 -9.51 3.40 5.40
C ARG A 14 -10.18 2.49 4.36
N THR A 15 -10.99 3.05 3.47
CA THR A 15 -11.62 2.32 2.37
C THR A 15 -10.58 1.71 1.42
N HIS A 16 -9.47 2.39 1.19
CA HIS A 16 -8.38 1.84 0.39
C HIS A 16 -7.74 0.63 1.07
N VAL A 17 -7.47 0.71 2.37
CA VAL A 17 -6.94 -0.42 3.16
C VAL A 17 -7.86 -1.65 3.09
N LEU A 18 -9.18 -1.45 3.24
CA LEU A 18 -10.15 -2.55 3.12
C LEU A 18 -10.14 -3.19 1.71
N LYS A 19 -9.98 -2.38 0.66
CA LYS A 19 -9.82 -2.90 -0.71
C LYS A 19 -8.53 -3.71 -0.88
N LEU A 20 -7.43 -3.29 -0.25
CA LEU A 20 -6.17 -4.03 -0.28
C LEU A 20 -6.28 -5.38 0.45
N LEU A 21 -6.97 -5.44 1.59
CA LEU A 21 -7.29 -6.69 2.27
C LEU A 21 -8.15 -7.61 1.40
N ALA A 22 -9.23 -7.08 0.82
CA ALA A 22 -10.10 -7.86 -0.08
C ALA A 22 -9.37 -8.37 -1.33
N ALA A 23 -8.34 -7.64 -1.79
CA ALA A 23 -7.49 -8.02 -2.90
C ALA A 23 -6.32 -8.94 -2.50
N GLY A 24 -6.20 -9.32 -1.22
CA GLY A 24 -5.10 -10.14 -0.70
C GLY A 24 -3.73 -9.46 -0.77
N LYS A 25 -3.69 -8.12 -0.88
CA LYS A 25 -2.45 -7.33 -0.88
C LYS A 25 -1.95 -7.01 0.53
N LEU A 26 -2.85 -7.04 1.50
CA LEU A 26 -2.56 -7.00 2.93
C LEU A 26 -3.10 -8.28 3.57
N SER A 27 -2.49 -8.67 4.68
CA SER A 27 -2.88 -9.87 5.43
C SER A 27 -3.53 -9.47 6.75
N GLU A 28 -4.57 -10.19 7.13
CA GLU A 28 -5.16 -10.14 8.47
C GLU A 28 -4.39 -11.07 9.41
N VAL A 29 -4.21 -10.67 10.67
CA VAL A 29 -3.73 -11.51 11.76
C VAL A 29 -4.92 -12.24 12.36
N LEU A 30 -4.87 -13.58 12.35
CA LEU A 30 -5.91 -14.43 12.95
C LEU A 30 -5.42 -15.12 14.24
N PRO A 31 -6.30 -15.32 15.24
CA PRO A 31 -7.67 -14.82 15.30
C PRO A 31 -7.71 -13.29 15.44
N GLY A 32 -8.73 -12.66 14.84
CA GLY A 32 -8.94 -11.21 14.94
C GLY A 32 -9.21 -10.77 16.38
N GLU A 33 -9.26 -9.46 16.61
CA GLU A 33 -9.53 -8.90 17.94
C GLU A 33 -10.93 -9.31 18.44
N PRO A 34 -11.11 -9.50 19.76
CA PRO A 34 -12.36 -10.00 20.34
C PRO A 34 -13.56 -9.07 20.17
N ASP A 35 -13.34 -7.80 19.82
CA ASP A 35 -14.36 -6.81 19.51
C ASP A 35 -14.78 -6.80 18.02
N GLY A 36 -14.16 -7.65 17.19
CA GLY A 36 -14.38 -7.70 15.75
C GLY A 36 -13.63 -6.63 14.97
N GLU A 37 -12.69 -5.90 15.60
CA GLU A 37 -11.80 -5.01 14.87
C GLU A 37 -10.78 -5.81 14.04
N LEU A 38 -10.63 -5.43 12.77
CA LEU A 38 -9.67 -6.06 11.86
C LEU A 38 -8.25 -5.72 12.29
N ASN A 39 -7.48 -6.76 12.61
CA ASN A 39 -6.07 -6.65 12.94
C ASN A 39 -5.23 -7.02 11.71
N ILE A 40 -4.54 -6.03 11.15
CA ILE A 40 -3.72 -6.19 9.94
C ILE A 40 -2.28 -6.53 10.35
N ASP A 41 -1.68 -7.49 9.65
CA ASP A 41 -0.27 -7.84 9.82
C ASP A 41 0.62 -6.69 9.35
N PHE A 42 1.42 -6.17 10.27
CA PHE A 42 2.35 -5.07 10.02
C PHE A 42 3.35 -5.40 8.90
N PHE A 43 3.86 -6.63 8.84
CA PHE A 43 4.85 -7.02 7.83
C PHE A 43 4.25 -7.00 6.42
N SER A 44 2.98 -7.39 6.27
CA SER A 44 2.26 -7.26 5.00
C SER A 44 2.12 -5.80 4.55
N VAL A 45 1.89 -4.88 5.50
CA VAL A 45 1.77 -3.43 5.24
C VAL A 45 3.12 -2.83 4.84
N GLU A 46 4.19 -3.19 5.54
CA GLU A 46 5.55 -2.76 5.22
C GLU A 46 6.00 -3.28 3.84
N ALA A 47 5.74 -4.56 3.55
CA ALA A 47 6.04 -5.16 2.25
C ALA A 47 5.29 -4.48 1.10
N TYR A 48 4.00 -4.16 1.31
CA TYR A 48 3.20 -3.42 0.33
C TYR A 48 3.77 -2.03 0.05
N ARG A 49 4.14 -1.29 1.10
CA ARG A 49 4.75 0.04 0.99
C ARG A 49 6.05 -0.02 0.22
N ASN A 50 6.96 -0.93 0.59
CA ASN A 50 8.27 -1.07 -0.05
C ASN A 50 8.14 -1.42 -1.54
N THR A 51 7.21 -2.30 -1.89
CA THR A 51 6.93 -2.67 -3.28
C THR A 51 6.39 -1.49 -4.07
N THR A 52 5.51 -0.69 -3.47
CA THR A 52 4.93 0.50 -4.09
C THR A 52 5.99 1.58 -4.30
N GLU A 53 6.83 1.85 -3.30
CA GLU A 53 7.92 2.83 -3.41
C GLU A 53 8.97 2.39 -4.45
N TYR A 54 9.30 1.10 -4.51
CA TYR A 54 10.19 0.56 -5.53
C TYR A 54 9.61 0.74 -6.94
N ALA A 55 8.33 0.40 -7.15
CA ALA A 55 7.66 0.58 -8.43
C ALA A 55 7.60 2.06 -8.86
N GLN A 56 7.35 2.97 -7.91
CA GLN A 56 7.38 4.41 -8.16
C GLN A 56 8.77 4.89 -8.58
N ARG A 57 9.83 4.46 -7.88
CA ARG A 57 11.21 4.79 -8.25
C ARG A 57 11.57 4.24 -9.62
N ALA A 58 11.28 2.97 -9.88
CA ALA A 58 11.53 2.35 -11.18
C ALA A 58 10.79 3.05 -12.33
N TYR A 59 9.58 3.56 -12.07
CA TYR A 59 8.83 4.38 -13.03
C TYR A 59 9.51 5.75 -13.25
N LEU A 60 9.92 6.44 -12.19
CA LEU A 60 10.62 7.72 -12.32
C LEU A 60 11.97 7.57 -13.02
N ASP A 61 12.73 6.53 -12.69
CA ASP A 61 14.03 6.21 -13.30
C ASP A 61 13.89 5.83 -14.78
N SER A 62 12.72 5.33 -15.21
CA SER A 62 12.46 5.03 -16.62
C SER A 62 12.06 6.26 -17.45
N GLN A 63 11.74 7.39 -16.80
CA GLN A 63 11.50 8.65 -17.50
C GLN A 63 12.84 9.33 -17.81
N SER A 64 13.39 9.12 -19.02
CA SER A 64 14.52 9.90 -19.54
C SER A 64 14.04 11.17 -20.27
N GLU A 65 14.84 12.24 -20.28
CA GLU A 65 14.53 13.48 -21.01
C GLU A 65 14.35 13.26 -22.54
N ASP A 66 14.81 12.12 -23.07
CA ASP A 66 14.66 11.72 -24.49
C ASP A 66 13.23 11.28 -24.86
N ASP A 67 12.36 11.00 -23.89
CA ASP A 67 10.94 10.68 -24.12
C ASP A 67 10.05 11.93 -24.20
N ASN A 68 10.62 13.13 -24.10
CA ASN A 68 9.89 14.35 -24.40
C ASN A 68 9.72 14.42 -25.93
N PRO A 69 8.50 14.30 -26.48
CA PRO A 69 8.31 14.52 -27.91
C PRO A 69 8.85 15.92 -28.24
N PRO A 70 9.62 16.10 -29.33
CA PRO A 70 10.15 17.40 -29.68
C PRO A 70 9.01 18.41 -29.68
N GLY A 71 9.23 19.50 -28.95
CA GLY A 71 8.23 20.53 -28.67
C GLY A 71 7.43 20.92 -29.90
N LEU A 72 6.14 21.18 -29.67
CA LEU A 72 5.29 21.91 -30.60
C LEU A 72 5.95 23.21 -31.07
#